data_AF-A0AAW3XS36-F1
#
_entry.id   AF-A0AAW3XS36-F1
#
_cell.length_a   1.000
_cell.length_b   1.000
_cell.length_c   1.000
_cell.angle_alpha   90.00
_cell.angle_beta   90.00
_cell.angle_gamma   90.00
#
_symmetry.space_group_name_H-M   'P 1'
#
loop_
_entity.id
_entity.type
_entity.pdbx_description
1 polymer ?
#
loop_
_entity_poly.entity_id
_entity_poly.type
_entity_poly.pdbx_seq_one_letter_code
_entity_poly.pdbx_strand_id
1 'polypeptide(L)'
;LDDEASLSETERRLLHVLATAEKNALQERDAAQKKAVQARISGQKNRRERNHRLFLAAGLMIDAGLVDTKTGELNFDHEKLLTALKRVRYDLETSA
;
A
#
# COMPACT_ATOMS: atom_id res chain seq x y z
N LEU A 1 17.88 -22.36 -45.72
CA LEU A 1 17.15 -22.19 -44.43
C LEU A 1 16.35 -23.47 -44.25
N ASP A 2 17.03 -24.62 -44.19
CA ASP A 2 16.41 -25.92 -44.52
C ASP A 2 16.78 -27.04 -43.54
N ASP A 3 17.09 -26.69 -42.28
CA ASP A 3 17.40 -27.68 -41.24
C ASP A 3 16.23 -27.96 -40.28
N GLU A 4 15.07 -27.32 -40.46
CA GLU A 4 13.85 -27.66 -39.71
C GLU A 4 13.09 -28.86 -40.30
N ALA A 5 13.34 -29.17 -41.58
CA ALA A 5 12.61 -30.18 -42.34
C ALA A 5 13.06 -31.62 -42.02
N SER A 6 14.27 -31.82 -41.47
CA SER A 6 14.86 -33.13 -41.18
C SER A 6 14.65 -33.64 -39.75
N LEU A 7 14.08 -32.82 -38.86
CA LEU A 7 13.76 -33.21 -37.48
C LEU A 7 12.59 -34.21 -37.45
N SER A 8 12.79 -35.32 -36.75
CA SER A 8 11.72 -36.28 -36.48
C SER A 8 10.55 -35.60 -35.76
N GLU A 9 9.33 -36.10 -35.97
CA GLU A 9 8.13 -35.54 -35.35
C GLU A 9 8.24 -35.45 -33.81
N THR A 10 9.00 -36.38 -33.22
CA THR A 10 9.38 -36.41 -31.81
C THR A 10 10.29 -35.25 -31.39
N GLU A 11 11.28 -34.87 -32.19
CA GLU A 11 12.16 -33.74 -31.90
C GLU A 11 11.43 -32.40 -32.04
N ARG A 12 10.52 -32.27 -33.01
CA ARG A 12 9.63 -31.10 -33.12
C ARG A 12 8.70 -30.97 -31.92
N ARG A 13 8.12 -32.08 -31.45
CA ARG A 13 7.30 -32.09 -30.21
C ARG A 13 8.12 -31.72 -28.99
N LEU A 14 9.34 -32.26 -28.86
CA LEU A 14 10.24 -31.94 -27.75
C LEU A 14 10.63 -30.45 -27.75
N LEU A 15 11.01 -29.90 -28.90
CA LEU A 15 11.31 -28.48 -29.06
C LEU A 15 10.11 -27.60 -28.70
N HIS A 16 8.90 -27.97 -29.14
CA HIS A 16 7.69 -27.23 -28.79
C HIS A 16 7.41 -27.25 -27.28
N VAL A 17 7.58 -28.40 -26.61
CA VAL A 17 7.41 -28.51 -25.15
C VAL A 17 8.46 -27.66 -24.41
N LEU A 18 9.71 -27.70 -24.84
CA LEU A 18 10.79 -26.90 -24.25
C LEU A 18 10.56 -25.39 -24.44
N ALA A 19 10.20 -24.96 -25.64
CA ALA A 19 9.86 -23.56 -25.93
C ALA A 19 8.64 -23.08 -25.11
N THR A 20 7.64 -23.95 -24.92
CA THR A 20 6.49 -23.65 -24.08
C THR A 20 6.88 -23.53 -22.61
N ALA A 21 7.74 -24.42 -22.10
CA ALA A 21 8.23 -24.37 -20.74
C ALA A 21 9.08 -23.10 -20.48
N GLU A 22 9.96 -22.73 -21.41
CA GLU A 22 10.77 -21.51 -21.31
C GLU A 22 9.90 -20.25 -21.35
N LYS A 23 8.90 -20.21 -22.24
CA LYS A 23 7.93 -19.12 -22.30
C LYS A 23 7.13 -18.97 -21.00
N ASN A 24 6.69 -20.09 -20.42
CA ASN A 24 5.96 -20.08 -19.15
C ASN A 24 6.86 -19.60 -17.99
N ALA A 25 8.11 -20.05 -17.93
CA ALA A 25 9.09 -19.59 -16.94
C ALA A 25 9.37 -18.08 -17.06
N LEU A 26 9.46 -17.54 -18.28
CA LEU A 26 9.59 -16.10 -18.51
C LEU A 26 8.36 -15.33 -18.01
N GLN A 27 7.16 -15.82 -18.33
CA GLN A 27 5.91 -15.20 -17.89
C GLN A 27 5.76 -15.21 -16.35
N GLU A 28 6.17 -16.28 -15.68
CA GLU A 28 6.15 -16.36 -14.22
C GLU A 28 7.10 -15.35 -13.57
N ARG A 29 8.30 -15.17 -14.13
CA ARG A 29 9.27 -14.17 -13.65
C ARG A 29 8.75 -12.74 -13.82
N ASP A 30 8.14 -12.45 -14.96
CA ASP A 30 7.54 -11.14 -15.25
C ASP A 30 6.33 -10.87 -14.34
N ALA A 31 5.48 -11.87 -14.11
CA ALA A 31 4.35 -11.77 -13.20
C ALA A 31 4.80 -11.54 -11.75
N ALA A 32 5.85 -12.24 -11.30
CA ALA A 32 6.43 -12.07 -9.97
C ALA A 32 7.00 -10.65 -9.79
N GLN A 33 7.72 -10.12 -10.78
CA GLN A 33 8.23 -8.75 -10.75
C GLN A 33 7.10 -7.72 -10.70
N LYS A 34 6.07 -7.86 -11.55
CA LYS A 34 4.90 -6.96 -11.55
C LYS A 34 4.18 -6.98 -10.20
N LYS A 35 3.98 -8.16 -9.61
CA LYS A 35 3.35 -8.34 -8.29
C LYS A 35 4.16 -7.69 -7.18
N ALA A 36 5.50 -7.81 -7.21
CA ALA A 36 6.38 -7.17 -6.23
C ALA A 36 6.36 -5.64 -6.32
N VAL A 37 6.35 -5.08 -7.53
CA VAL A 37 6.20 -3.63 -7.75
C VAL A 37 4.84 -3.14 -7.26
N GLN A 38 3.77 -3.88 -7.57
CA GLN A 38 2.41 -3.51 -7.18
C GLN A 38 2.21 -3.55 -5.65
N ALA A 39 2.82 -4.52 -4.96
CA ALA A 39 2.84 -4.59 -3.49
C ALA A 39 3.58 -3.40 -2.84
N ARG A 40 4.68 -2.93 -3.46
CA ARG A 40 5.38 -1.71 -2.99
C ARG A 40 4.52 -0.46 -3.16
N ILE A 41 3.84 -0.33 -4.30
CA ILE A 41 2.96 0.81 -4.61
C ILE A 41 1.74 0.84 -3.68
N SER A 42 1.08 -0.30 -3.44
CA SER A 42 -0.05 -0.39 -2.51
C SER A 42 0.36 -0.06 -1.08
N GLY A 43 1.53 -0.54 -0.64
CA GLY A 43 2.11 -0.18 0.65
C GLY A 43 2.34 1.34 0.80
N GLN A 44 2.82 2.02 -0.25
CA GLN A 44 2.98 3.47 -0.23
C GLN A 44 1.64 4.22 -0.23
N LYS A 45 0.65 3.77 -1.01
CA LYS A 45 -0.70 4.36 -1.04
C LYS A 45 -1.37 4.31 0.34
N ASN A 46 -1.28 3.18 1.02
CA ASN A 46 -1.83 3.02 2.37
C ASN A 46 -1.15 3.95 3.39
N ARG A 47 0.17 4.17 3.27
CA ARG A 47 0.89 5.12 4.13
C ARG A 47 0.49 6.57 3.86
N ARG A 48 0.32 6.95 2.59
CA ARG A 48 -0.13 8.29 2.20
C ARG A 48 -1.55 8.58 2.70
N GLU A 49 -2.47 7.64 2.47
CA GLU A 49 -3.85 7.76 2.91
C GLU A 49 -3.95 7.87 4.44
N ARG A 50 -3.19 7.03 5.16
CA ARG A 50 -3.12 7.12 6.64
C ARG A 50 -2.57 8.47 7.10
N ASN A 51 -1.49 8.96 6.49
CA ASN A 51 -0.91 10.25 6.86
C ASN A 51 -1.87 11.41 6.53
N HIS A 52 -2.59 11.33 5.41
CA HIS A 52 -3.61 12.32 5.06
C HIS A 52 -4.73 12.37 6.11
N ARG A 53 -5.24 11.22 6.55
CA ARG A 53 -6.25 11.16 7.62
C ARG A 53 -5.73 11.68 8.97
N LEU A 54 -4.48 11.38 9.31
CA LEU A 54 -3.84 11.95 10.51
C LEU A 54 -3.73 13.47 10.41
N PHE A 55 -3.41 13.99 9.22
CA PHE A 55 -3.35 15.42 8.99
C PHE A 55 -4.72 16.09 9.10
N LEU A 56 -5.78 15.47 8.57
CA LEU A 56 -7.16 15.95 8.73
C LEU A 56 -7.57 15.98 10.22
N ALA A 57 -7.23 14.94 10.98
CA ALA A 57 -7.49 14.91 12.41
C ALA A 57 -6.73 16.01 13.17
N ALA A 58 -5.48 16.27 12.79
CA ALA A 58 -4.71 17.39 13.35
C ALA A 58 -5.32 18.76 12.98
N GLY A 59 -5.80 18.91 11.74
CA GLY A 59 -6.55 20.10 11.30
C GLY A 59 -7.79 20.35 12.16
N LEU A 60 -8.54 19.29 12.47
CA LEU A 60 -9.68 19.39 13.39
C LEU A 60 -9.29 19.85 14.81
N MET A 61 -8.12 19.42 15.30
CA MET A 61 -7.61 19.89 16.60
C MET A 61 -7.18 21.36 16.56
N ILE A 62 -6.64 21.82 15.43
CA ILE A 62 -6.30 23.23 15.20
C ILE A 62 -7.60 24.07 15.14
N ASP A 63 -8.61 23.63 14.38
CA ASP A 63 -9.90 24.31 14.25
C ASP A 63 -10.66 24.36 15.59
N ALA A 64 -10.55 23.32 16.41
CA ALA A 64 -11.08 23.28 17.77
C ALA A 64 -10.32 24.20 18.75
N GLY A 65 -9.25 24.86 18.30
CA GLY A 65 -8.43 25.77 19.12
C GLY A 65 -7.56 25.05 20.15
N LEU A 66 -7.37 23.73 20.01
CA LEU A 66 -6.54 22.93 20.92
C LEU A 66 -5.05 23.10 20.61
N VAL A 67 -4.73 23.48 19.38
CA VAL A 67 -3.38 23.64 18.85
C VAL A 67 -3.25 25.02 18.20
N ASP A 68 -2.14 25.71 18.44
CA ASP A 68 -1.86 26.98 17.77
C ASP A 68 -1.56 26.75 16.28
N THR A 69 -2.32 27.43 15.42
CA THR A 69 -2.12 27.49 13.97
C THR A 69 -0.71 27.94 13.53
N LYS A 70 -0.01 28.72 14.35
CA LYS A 70 1.27 29.35 14.00
C LYS A 70 2.48 28.57 14.52
N THR A 71 2.39 28.02 15.73
CA THR A 71 3.51 27.33 16.39
C THR A 71 3.35 25.80 16.38
N GLY A 72 2.12 25.29 16.22
CA GLY A 72 1.83 23.87 16.35
C GLY A 72 1.92 23.35 17.79
N GLU A 73 2.09 24.25 18.77
CA GLU A 73 2.09 23.91 20.18
C GLU A 73 0.67 23.75 20.71
N LEU A 74 0.52 22.95 21.76
CA LEU A 74 -0.76 22.82 22.44
C LEU A 74 -1.03 24.13 23.20
N ASN A 75 -2.21 24.71 22.97
CA ASN A 75 -2.64 25.92 23.69
C ASN A 75 -2.90 25.65 25.18
N PHE A 76 -3.01 24.37 25.55
CA PHE A 76 -3.30 23.91 26.89
C PHE A 76 -2.22 22.96 27.37
N ASP A 77 -2.11 22.86 28.69
CA ASP A 77 -1.29 21.84 29.33
C ASP A 77 -1.70 20.44 28.84
N HIS A 78 -0.71 19.67 28.41
CA HIS A 78 -0.88 18.39 27.74
C HIS A 78 -1.74 17.44 28.56
N GLU A 79 -1.52 17.38 29.88
CA GLU A 79 -2.25 16.47 30.77
C GLU A 79 -3.73 16.84 30.92
N LYS A 80 -4.02 18.14 31.01
CA LYS A 80 -5.39 18.66 31.11
C LYS A 80 -6.15 18.41 29.82
N LEU A 81 -5.51 18.68 28.68
CA LEU A 81 -6.11 18.45 27.38
C LEU A 81 -6.40 16.97 27.16
N LEU A 82 -5.45 16.08 27.49
CA LEU A 82 -5.64 14.65 27.37
C LEU A 82 -6.78 14.14 28.26
N THR A 83 -6.89 14.67 29.48
CA THR A 83 -7.97 14.30 30.41
C THR A 83 -9.33 14.75 29.88
N ALA A 84 -9.42 15.96 29.33
CA ALA A 84 -10.65 16.46 28.70
C ALA A 84 -11.04 15.63 27.47
N LEU A 85 -10.09 15.34 26.58
CA LEU A 85 -10.33 14.51 25.39
C LEU A 85 -10.78 13.09 25.75
N LYS A 86 -10.24 12.49 26.83
CA LYS A 86 -10.69 11.19 27.33
C LYS A 86 -12.15 11.23 27.80
N ARG A 87 -12.58 12.32 28.44
CA ARG A 87 -13.98 12.51 28.84
C ARG A 87 -14.88 12.66 27.62
N VAL A 88 -14.50 13.51 26.67
CA VAL A 88 -15.26 13.67 25.40
C VAL A 88 -15.37 12.34 24.66
N ARG A 89 -14.29 11.55 24.59
CA ARG A 89 -14.34 10.21 24.00
C ARG A 89 -15.34 9.32 24.72
N TYR A 90 -15.30 9.29 26.06
CA TYR A 90 -16.23 8.51 26.85
C TYR A 90 -17.68 8.93 26.56
N ASP A 91 -17.97 10.23 26.60
CA ASP A 91 -19.31 10.76 26.35
C ASP A 91 -19.81 10.44 24.94
N LEU A 92 -18.94 10.48 23.92
CA LEU A 92 -19.28 10.09 22.54
C LEU A 92 -19.54 8.59 22.38
N GLU A 93 -18.86 7.75 23.17
CA GLU A 93 -19.05 6.29 23.19
C GLU A 93 -20.35 5.89 23.92
N THR A 94 -20.77 6.64 24.94
CA THR A 94 -22.02 6.37 25.69
C THR A 94 -23.25 7.13 25.20
N SER A 95 -23.09 8.17 24.37
CA SER A 95 -24.21 8.92 23.79
C SER A 95 -24.75 8.34 22.47
N ALA A 96 -24.23 7.19 22.03
CA ALA A 96 -24.68 6.43 20.85
C ALA A 96 -25.52 5.21 21.26
#